data_AF-F6I3Z0-F1
#
_entry.id   AF-F6I3Z0-F1
#
_cell.length_a   1.000
_cell.length_b   1.000
_cell.length_c   1.000
_cell.angle_alpha   90.00
_cell.angle_beta   90.00
_cell.angle_gamma   90.00
#
_symmetry.space_group_name_H-M   'P 1'
#
loop_
_entity.id
_entity.type
_entity.pdbx_description
1 polymer ?
#
loop_
_entity_poly.entity_id
_entity_poly.type
_entity_poly.pdbx_seq_one_letter_code
_entity_poly.pdbx_strand_id
1 'polypeptide(L)'
;MPHSGILPHAHTPLLDDTLNSAVDYKGRPARRCSSGRWRSACFIIGVEVAERFAFYGIESNLINYLTGRLGQSMATAAQNVNTWFGTANMLPLLGAFAADSYVGRYPTIVIASLLYILGLGLLTVSAVLPSFNPSHCRADKEISSCSPPMLQVILFFFALYLAAVGQGGHKPCVQAFGADQFDGQNPEESKAKSSFFNWWYFCMNGGILISSSILSYIQDSLNWGLGFGIPCTAMVGALFVFLLSTKTYRYSVKGNEKSPFVRISQVFVAAIKNWHTTDSSLTDEEVACGTRPRQCSHKFKFLNKALLAPGSSKEDGKVCSVSDVEEAKSVLRLFPIWASCLVFAILIAQPPTFFTKQGVTMDRSFGSGFKVPAASLQCFISFSILLFVPIYDRILVPIARVLTRKPSGITMLQRIGTGMFLSIIAMVFAALVEVQRLKTAEQYGLVDMPNATIPMAVWWLIPQYVIFGVAQVFTMVGLQEFFYDEVPNELRSVGLSLYLSIFGVGSFLSSFLISVINKTTGGDGQTSWFNDNLNQAHLDYFYWLLAGLSTVGFSTYLYSARSYIYNSTSTA
;
A
#
# COMPACT_ATOMS: atom_id res chain seq x y z
N MET A 1 -28.36 69.72 26.45
CA MET A 1 -27.49 68.59 26.83
C MET A 1 -28.18 67.29 26.44
N PRO A 2 -27.84 66.66 25.31
CA PRO A 2 -28.33 65.32 24.98
C PRO A 2 -27.24 64.30 25.35
N HIS A 3 -27.58 63.34 26.22
CA HIS A 3 -26.72 62.20 26.50
C HIS A 3 -26.93 61.11 25.43
N SER A 4 -25.79 60.73 24.86
CA SER A 4 -25.55 59.77 23.79
C SER A 4 -26.08 58.37 24.06
N GLY A 5 -26.82 57.83 23.08
CA GLY A 5 -27.22 56.43 23.02
C GLY A 5 -26.03 55.49 22.80
N ILE A 6 -26.12 54.33 23.44
CA ILE A 6 -25.21 53.19 23.28
C ILE A 6 -25.51 52.52 21.93
N LEU A 7 -24.53 52.55 21.02
CA LEU A 7 -24.50 51.69 19.84
C LEU A 7 -23.84 50.36 20.22
N PRO A 8 -24.44 49.20 19.90
CA PRO A 8 -23.73 47.93 19.98
C PRO A 8 -22.66 47.89 18.89
N HIS A 9 -21.47 47.41 19.23
CA HIS A 9 -20.44 47.05 18.26
C HIS A 9 -21.03 46.12 17.20
N ALA A 10 -21.19 46.63 15.98
CA ALA A 10 -21.41 45.80 14.81
C ALA A 10 -20.14 44.98 14.58
N HIS A 11 -20.16 43.71 14.99
CA HIS A 11 -19.23 42.72 14.46
C HIS A 11 -19.40 42.71 12.94
N THR A 12 -18.35 43.06 12.19
CA THR A 12 -18.23 42.80 10.76
C THR A 12 -17.95 41.31 10.56
N PRO A 13 -18.93 40.45 10.18
CA PRO A 13 -18.75 39.00 10.19
C PRO A 13 -18.33 38.43 8.83
N LEU A 14 -18.04 39.27 7.83
CA LEU A 14 -18.05 38.85 6.43
C LEU A 14 -16.68 38.51 5.82
N LEU A 15 -15.56 38.96 6.39
CA LEU A 15 -14.23 38.74 5.79
C LEU A 15 -13.47 37.53 6.37
N ASP A 16 -13.75 37.13 7.62
CA ASP A 16 -12.97 36.11 8.35
C ASP A 16 -13.45 34.67 8.13
N ASP A 17 -14.56 34.48 7.41
CA ASP A 17 -15.23 33.19 7.25
C ASP A 17 -15.01 32.55 5.86
N THR A 18 -14.21 33.20 4.99
CA THR A 18 -13.88 32.73 3.64
C THR A 18 -12.43 32.27 3.53
N LEU A 19 -12.22 31.09 2.96
CA LEU A 19 -10.91 30.50 2.73
C LEU A 19 -10.37 30.89 1.35
N ASN A 20 -9.18 31.51 1.30
CA ASN A 20 -8.52 31.88 0.05
C ASN A 20 -7.82 30.68 -0.63
N SER A 21 -7.51 29.63 0.12
CA SER A 21 -6.82 28.43 -0.36
C SER A 21 -7.75 27.35 -0.92
N ALA A 22 -9.07 27.51 -0.76
CA ALA A 22 -10.05 26.51 -1.16
C ALA A 22 -11.31 27.14 -1.75
N VAL A 23 -11.91 26.47 -2.74
CA VAL A 23 -13.17 26.85 -3.38
C VAL A 23 -14.28 25.86 -3.08
N ASP A 24 -15.54 26.31 -3.20
CA ASP A 24 -16.73 25.49 -3.17
C ASP A 24 -16.96 24.80 -4.54
N TYR A 25 -17.97 23.93 -4.62
CA TYR A 25 -18.35 23.22 -5.85
C TYR A 25 -18.74 24.14 -7.03
N LYS A 26 -18.96 25.44 -6.80
CA LYS A 26 -19.26 26.46 -7.81
C LYS A 26 -18.02 27.30 -8.17
N GLY A 27 -16.84 26.95 -7.65
CA GLY A 27 -15.59 27.69 -7.88
C GLY A 27 -15.51 29.02 -7.11
N ARG A 28 -16.39 29.26 -6.12
CA ARG A 28 -16.36 30.47 -5.28
C ARG A 28 -15.51 30.20 -4.03
N PRO A 29 -14.95 31.21 -3.36
CA PRO A 29 -14.21 31.01 -2.11
C PRO A 29 -15.02 30.20 -1.09
N ALA A 30 -14.43 29.14 -0.55
CA ALA A 30 -15.10 28.24 0.37
C ALA A 30 -15.40 28.96 1.70
N ARG A 31 -16.61 28.77 2.24
CA ARG A 31 -16.98 29.31 3.56
C ARG A 31 -16.70 28.30 4.66
N ARG A 32 -16.02 28.72 5.72
CA ARG A 32 -15.53 27.86 6.79
C ARG A 32 -16.68 27.14 7.53
N CYS A 33 -17.79 27.82 7.77
CA CYS A 33 -18.96 27.27 8.47
C CYS A 33 -19.81 26.28 7.64
N SER A 34 -19.80 26.35 6.30
CA SER A 34 -20.73 25.58 5.46
C SER A 34 -20.11 24.45 4.65
N SER A 35 -18.77 24.41 4.51
CA SER A 35 -18.07 23.36 3.77
C SER A 35 -16.91 22.77 4.57
N GLY A 36 -16.52 21.54 4.22
CA GLY A 36 -15.40 20.80 4.80
C GLY A 36 -15.69 20.19 6.17
N ARG A 37 -14.64 20.11 6.99
CA ARG A 37 -14.63 19.56 8.36
C ARG A 37 -15.07 18.09 8.41
N TRP A 38 -15.40 17.63 9.61
CA TRP A 38 -15.81 16.25 9.89
C TRP A 38 -16.99 15.77 9.07
N ARG A 39 -17.96 16.62 8.76
CA ARG A 39 -19.10 16.22 7.93
C ARG A 39 -18.64 15.68 6.57
N SER A 40 -17.81 16.44 5.87
CA SER A 40 -17.22 16.04 4.60
C SER A 40 -16.25 14.88 4.75
N ALA A 41 -15.39 14.93 5.78
CA ALA A 41 -14.38 13.90 6.02
C ALA A 41 -15.00 12.53 6.31
N CYS A 42 -16.13 12.45 7.03
CA CYS A 42 -16.83 11.18 7.29
C CYS A 42 -17.33 10.50 6.03
N PHE A 43 -17.86 11.25 5.05
CA PHE A 43 -18.27 10.68 3.77
C PHE A 43 -17.07 10.12 3.00
N ILE A 44 -15.95 10.85 3.01
CA ILE A 44 -14.71 10.43 2.34
C ILE A 44 -14.12 9.18 3.03
N ILE A 45 -14.15 9.09 4.36
CA ILE A 45 -13.77 7.88 5.11
C ILE A 45 -14.66 6.70 4.71
N GLY A 46 -15.97 6.90 4.57
CA GLY A 46 -16.88 5.84 4.13
C GLY A 46 -16.50 5.27 2.75
N VAL A 47 -16.06 6.13 1.83
CA VAL A 47 -15.56 5.71 0.50
C VAL A 47 -14.28 4.90 0.62
N GLU A 48 -13.33 5.32 1.46
CA GLU A 48 -12.11 4.54 1.72
C GLU A 48 -12.43 3.16 2.32
N VAL A 49 -13.36 3.09 3.28
CA VAL A 49 -13.76 1.82 3.89
C VAL A 49 -14.34 0.86 2.85
N ALA A 50 -15.23 1.36 1.97
CA ALA A 50 -15.81 0.55 0.91
C ALA A 50 -14.76 0.06 -0.10
N GLU A 51 -13.80 0.92 -0.46
CA GLU A 51 -12.72 0.54 -1.36
C GLU A 51 -11.79 -0.48 -0.73
N ARG A 52 -11.41 -0.31 0.55
CA ARG A 52 -10.57 -1.27 1.26
C ARG A 52 -11.26 -2.61 1.42
N PHE A 53 -12.55 -2.58 1.73
CA PHE A 53 -13.38 -3.76 1.79
C PHE A 53 -13.36 -4.51 0.43
N ALA A 54 -13.49 -3.79 -0.69
CA ALA A 54 -13.47 -4.38 -2.02
C ALA A 54 -12.09 -4.92 -2.42
N PHE A 55 -11.02 -4.13 -2.22
CA PHE A 55 -9.67 -4.49 -2.63
C PHE A 55 -9.15 -5.72 -1.90
N TYR A 56 -9.19 -5.71 -0.57
CA TYR A 56 -8.77 -6.86 0.25
C TYR A 56 -9.75 -8.03 0.13
N GLY A 57 -10.97 -7.76 -0.33
CA GLY A 57 -11.97 -8.77 -0.65
C GLY A 57 -11.59 -9.61 -1.86
N ILE A 58 -11.01 -8.98 -2.87
CA ILE A 58 -10.40 -9.68 -3.99
C ILE A 58 -9.11 -10.36 -3.52
N GLU A 59 -8.18 -9.59 -2.95
CA GLU A 59 -6.82 -10.04 -2.65
C GLU A 59 -6.79 -11.28 -1.75
N SER A 60 -7.51 -11.24 -0.64
CA SER A 60 -7.38 -12.23 0.44
C SER A 60 -7.66 -13.66 -0.02
N ASN A 61 -8.54 -13.85 -1.01
CA ASN A 61 -8.94 -15.17 -1.47
C ASN A 61 -8.68 -15.42 -2.97
N LEU A 62 -7.98 -14.50 -3.63
CA LEU A 62 -7.69 -14.57 -5.07
C LEU A 62 -6.96 -15.87 -5.43
N ILE A 63 -6.02 -16.33 -4.60
CA ILE A 63 -5.26 -17.56 -4.86
C ILE A 63 -6.16 -18.80 -4.93
N ASN A 64 -7.20 -18.88 -4.11
CA ASN A 64 -8.14 -20.00 -4.12
C ASN A 64 -9.06 -19.93 -5.35
N TYR A 65 -9.43 -18.73 -5.80
CA TYR A 65 -10.14 -18.57 -7.07
C TYR A 65 -9.30 -19.05 -8.25
N LEU A 66 -8.04 -18.62 -8.33
CA LEU A 66 -7.14 -18.98 -9.42
C LEU A 66 -6.82 -20.48 -9.46
N THR A 67 -6.54 -21.08 -8.30
CA THR A 67 -6.23 -22.52 -8.22
C THR A 67 -7.46 -23.41 -8.33
N GLY A 68 -8.61 -22.98 -7.81
CA GLY A 68 -9.85 -23.76 -7.79
C GLY A 68 -10.70 -23.58 -9.05
N ARG A 69 -11.13 -22.35 -9.34
CA ARG A 69 -12.05 -22.05 -10.45
C ARG A 69 -11.34 -21.97 -11.79
N LEU A 70 -10.15 -21.37 -11.84
CA LEU A 70 -9.39 -21.25 -13.10
C LEU A 70 -8.38 -22.39 -13.31
N GLY A 71 -8.24 -23.30 -12.34
CA GLY A 71 -7.38 -24.48 -12.45
C GLY A 71 -5.89 -24.17 -12.65
N GLN A 72 -5.43 -22.99 -12.23
CA GLN A 72 -4.00 -22.65 -12.30
C GLN A 72 -3.20 -23.46 -11.30
N SER A 73 -1.95 -23.78 -11.65
CA SER A 73 -1.00 -24.35 -10.68
C SER A 73 -0.75 -23.37 -9.54
N MET A 74 -0.38 -23.88 -8.36
CA MET A 74 -0.16 -23.07 -7.17
C MET A 74 0.89 -21.99 -7.40
N ALA A 75 2.01 -22.34 -8.05
CA ALA A 75 3.06 -21.38 -8.41
C ALA A 75 2.53 -20.26 -9.33
N THR A 76 1.79 -20.61 -10.39
CA THR A 76 1.25 -19.65 -11.35
C THR A 76 0.21 -18.74 -10.71
N ALA A 77 -0.66 -19.30 -9.85
CA ALA A 77 -1.65 -18.54 -9.12
C ALA A 77 -1.00 -17.53 -8.16
N ALA A 78 0.00 -17.95 -7.38
CA ALA A 78 0.73 -17.07 -6.48
C ALA A 78 1.45 -15.95 -7.25
N GLN A 79 2.08 -16.24 -8.38
CA GLN A 79 2.68 -15.24 -9.26
C GLN A 79 1.67 -14.23 -9.80
N ASN A 80 0.48 -14.70 -10.21
CA ASN A 80 -0.58 -13.82 -10.71
C ASN A 80 -1.14 -12.90 -9.62
N VAL A 81 -1.34 -13.42 -8.40
CA VAL A 81 -1.74 -12.60 -7.23
C VAL A 81 -0.68 -11.52 -6.97
N ASN A 82 0.59 -11.91 -6.89
CA ASN A 82 1.71 -11.01 -6.63
C ASN A 82 1.89 -9.96 -7.74
N THR A 83 1.70 -10.34 -8.99
CA THR A 83 1.81 -9.42 -10.13
C THR A 83 0.66 -8.41 -10.14
N TRP A 84 -0.55 -8.85 -9.85
CA TRP A 84 -1.71 -7.95 -9.71
C TRP A 84 -1.51 -6.99 -8.53
N PHE A 85 -1.19 -7.49 -7.33
CA PHE A 85 -0.95 -6.66 -6.15
C PHE A 85 0.24 -5.71 -6.36
N GLY A 86 1.30 -6.18 -7.01
CA GLY A 86 2.44 -5.36 -7.39
C GLY A 86 2.05 -4.19 -8.29
N THR A 87 1.25 -4.47 -9.33
CA THR A 87 0.74 -3.46 -10.26
C THR A 87 -0.16 -2.45 -9.55
N ALA A 88 -1.09 -2.93 -8.74
CA ALA A 88 -1.98 -2.14 -7.89
C ALA A 88 -1.25 -1.15 -6.96
N ASN A 89 -0.06 -1.51 -6.45
CA ASN A 89 0.74 -0.63 -5.60
C ASN A 89 1.73 0.26 -6.36
N MET A 90 1.97 0.00 -7.65
CA MET A 90 2.77 0.88 -8.53
C MET A 90 1.93 1.98 -9.20
N LEU A 91 0.68 1.67 -9.59
CA LEU A 91 -0.22 2.60 -10.27
C LEU A 91 -0.52 3.91 -9.49
N PRO A 92 -0.50 3.97 -8.15
CA PRO A 92 -0.61 5.21 -7.40
C PRO A 92 0.42 6.29 -7.77
N LEU A 93 1.62 5.91 -8.24
CA LEU A 93 2.59 6.88 -8.75
C LEU A 93 2.04 7.64 -9.96
N LEU A 94 1.41 6.92 -10.90
CA LEU A 94 0.79 7.50 -12.10
C LEU A 94 -0.51 8.24 -11.76
N GLY A 95 -1.33 7.66 -10.89
CA GLY A 95 -2.60 8.24 -10.44
C GLY A 95 -2.40 9.59 -9.73
N ALA A 96 -1.47 9.64 -8.79
CA ALA A 96 -1.11 10.88 -8.08
C ALA A 96 -0.53 11.93 -9.04
N PHE A 97 0.36 11.52 -9.96
CA PHE A 97 0.93 12.42 -10.97
C PHE A 97 -0.16 13.05 -11.86
N ALA A 98 -1.10 12.24 -12.37
CA ALA A 98 -2.18 12.73 -13.22
C ALA A 98 -3.15 13.66 -12.46
N ALA A 99 -3.49 13.31 -11.21
CA ALA A 99 -4.36 14.11 -10.36
C ALA A 99 -3.74 15.46 -10.01
N ASP A 100 -2.49 15.47 -9.53
CA ASP A 100 -1.83 16.69 -9.06
C ASP A 100 -1.35 17.56 -10.24
N SER A 101 -1.04 17.00 -11.41
CA SER A 101 -0.55 17.78 -12.57
C SER A 101 -1.67 18.31 -13.49
N TYR A 102 -2.70 17.51 -13.80
CA TYR A 102 -3.64 17.85 -14.89
C TYR A 102 -5.11 17.87 -14.46
N VAL A 103 -5.59 16.80 -13.81
CA VAL A 103 -7.04 16.55 -13.68
C VAL A 103 -7.65 17.17 -12.42
N GLY A 104 -6.90 17.21 -11.32
CA GLY A 104 -7.40 17.56 -9.99
C GLY A 104 -7.91 16.34 -9.22
N ARG A 105 -7.84 16.41 -7.88
CA ARG A 105 -8.10 15.25 -7.00
C ARG A 105 -9.53 14.74 -7.09
N TYR A 106 -10.53 15.63 -7.01
CA TYR A 106 -11.94 15.22 -7.03
C TYR A 106 -12.37 14.51 -8.34
N PRO A 107 -12.10 15.07 -9.55
CA PRO A 107 -12.46 14.37 -10.78
C PRO A 107 -11.70 13.05 -10.94
N THR A 108 -10.43 12.98 -10.51
CA THR A 108 -9.68 11.71 -10.51
C THR A 108 -10.35 10.67 -9.62
N ILE A 109 -10.81 11.02 -8.42
CA ILE A 109 -11.53 10.08 -7.53
C ILE A 109 -12.79 9.52 -8.20
N VAL A 110 -13.57 10.38 -8.87
CA VAL A 110 -14.80 9.96 -9.55
C VAL A 110 -14.49 9.01 -10.72
N ILE A 111 -13.56 9.39 -11.60
CA ILE A 111 -13.14 8.56 -12.75
C ILE A 111 -12.57 7.21 -12.25
N ALA A 112 -11.70 7.26 -11.25
CA ALA A 112 -11.10 6.09 -10.62
C ALA A 112 -12.17 5.16 -10.02
N SER A 113 -13.17 5.71 -9.33
CA SER A 113 -14.27 4.94 -8.76
C SER A 113 -15.13 4.27 -9.83
N LEU A 114 -15.41 4.96 -10.94
CA LEU A 114 -16.17 4.39 -12.06
C LEU A 114 -15.41 3.23 -12.74
N LEU A 115 -14.10 3.40 -12.97
CA LEU A 115 -13.24 2.33 -13.49
C LEU A 115 -13.17 1.15 -12.53
N TYR A 116 -13.12 1.42 -11.22
CA TYR A 116 -13.10 0.39 -10.19
C TYR A 116 -14.41 -0.41 -10.14
N ILE A 117 -15.56 0.29 -10.15
CA ILE A 117 -16.90 -0.34 -10.23
C ILE A 117 -17.03 -1.17 -11.50
N LEU A 118 -16.58 -0.66 -12.65
CA LEU A 118 -16.58 -1.40 -13.91
C LEU A 118 -15.72 -2.67 -13.80
N GLY A 119 -14.52 -2.57 -13.24
CA GLY A 119 -13.65 -3.71 -12.98
C GLY A 119 -14.32 -4.75 -12.08
N LEU A 120 -14.91 -4.34 -10.95
CA LEU A 120 -15.64 -5.23 -10.04
C LEU A 120 -16.89 -5.86 -10.68
N GLY A 121 -17.63 -5.10 -11.49
CA GLY A 121 -18.77 -5.58 -12.25
C GLY A 121 -18.38 -6.65 -13.26
N LEU A 122 -17.34 -6.41 -14.06
CA LEU A 122 -16.81 -7.39 -15.01
C LEU A 122 -16.24 -8.62 -14.30
N LEU A 123 -15.62 -8.44 -13.12
CA LEU A 123 -15.12 -9.56 -12.30
C LEU A 123 -16.28 -10.43 -11.80
N THR A 124 -17.37 -9.80 -11.37
CA THR A 124 -18.61 -10.48 -10.96
C THR A 124 -19.21 -11.27 -12.12
N VAL A 125 -19.32 -10.65 -13.30
CA VAL A 125 -19.79 -11.33 -14.52
C VAL A 125 -18.90 -12.54 -14.83
N SER A 126 -17.56 -12.38 -14.77
CA SER A 126 -16.62 -13.47 -15.04
C SER A 126 -16.76 -14.67 -14.09
N ALA A 127 -17.21 -14.44 -12.85
CA ALA A 127 -17.44 -15.49 -11.86
C ALA A 127 -18.83 -16.15 -11.96
N VAL A 128 -19.82 -15.46 -12.54
CA VAL A 128 -21.18 -15.98 -12.77
C VAL A 128 -21.29 -16.72 -14.11
N LEU A 129 -20.42 -16.40 -15.08
CA LEU A 129 -20.34 -17.15 -16.33
C LEU A 129 -20.16 -18.64 -16.04
N PRO A 130 -20.89 -19.54 -16.74
CA PRO A 130 -20.81 -20.97 -16.49
C PRO A 130 -19.37 -21.48 -16.68
N SER A 131 -18.65 -21.68 -15.58
CA SER A 131 -17.45 -22.51 -15.57
C SER A 131 -17.90 -23.95 -15.68
N PHE A 132 -17.44 -24.72 -16.67
CA PHE A 132 -17.74 -26.14 -16.75
C PHE A 132 -17.41 -26.81 -15.42
N ASN A 133 -18.40 -27.46 -14.83
CA ASN A 133 -18.29 -28.08 -13.51
C ASN A 133 -17.23 -29.20 -13.58
N PRO A 134 -16.18 -29.20 -12.73
CA PRO A 134 -15.19 -30.28 -12.73
C PRO A 134 -15.79 -31.66 -12.40
N SER A 135 -16.98 -31.69 -11.80
CA SER A 135 -17.75 -32.93 -11.57
C SER A 135 -18.28 -33.57 -12.84
N HIS A 136 -18.57 -32.80 -13.90
CA HIS A 136 -18.97 -33.35 -15.20
C HIS A 136 -17.77 -33.81 -16.04
N CYS A 137 -16.56 -33.31 -15.77
CA CYS A 137 -15.33 -33.75 -16.43
C CYS A 137 -14.78 -35.07 -15.87
N ARG A 138 -15.32 -35.56 -14.75
CA ARG A 138 -14.88 -36.81 -14.11
C ARG A 138 -15.59 -38.06 -14.63
N ALA A 139 -16.65 -37.88 -15.43
CA ALA A 139 -17.46 -38.97 -15.96
C ALA A 139 -16.84 -39.66 -17.17
N ASP A 140 -15.97 -38.98 -17.93
CA ASP A 140 -15.29 -39.56 -19.08
C ASP A 140 -13.83 -39.87 -18.73
N LYS A 141 -13.50 -41.17 -18.75
CA LYS A 141 -12.19 -41.74 -18.44
C LYS A 141 -11.11 -41.46 -19.51
N GLU A 142 -11.17 -40.32 -20.21
CA GLU A 142 -10.13 -39.91 -21.14
C GLU A 142 -9.61 -38.51 -20.82
N ILE A 143 -8.29 -38.44 -20.81
CA ILE A 143 -7.45 -37.33 -20.39
C ILE A 143 -7.72 -36.11 -21.28
N SER A 144 -8.56 -35.19 -20.82
CA SER A 144 -8.50 -33.80 -21.26
C SER A 144 -8.66 -32.90 -20.04
N SER A 145 -7.65 -32.08 -19.79
CA SER A 145 -7.69 -31.05 -18.76
C SER A 145 -8.83 -30.08 -19.10
N CYS A 146 -9.91 -30.12 -18.31
CA CYS A 146 -10.99 -29.14 -18.40
C CYS A 146 -10.44 -27.76 -18.05
N SER A 147 -9.94 -27.05 -19.06
CA SER A 147 -9.46 -25.69 -18.94
C SER A 147 -10.67 -24.75 -18.98
N PRO A 148 -10.72 -23.69 -18.15
CA PRO A 148 -11.79 -22.70 -18.23
C PRO A 148 -11.84 -22.09 -19.64
N PRO A 149 -13.03 -21.67 -20.14
CA PRO A 149 -13.14 -21.00 -21.42
C PRO A 149 -12.18 -19.80 -21.50
N MET A 150 -11.43 -19.70 -22.59
CA MET A 150 -10.42 -18.64 -22.77
C MET A 150 -11.02 -17.24 -22.57
N LEU A 151 -12.27 -17.03 -23.01
CA LEU A 151 -13.02 -15.79 -22.80
C LEU A 151 -13.20 -15.45 -21.31
N GLN A 152 -13.50 -16.44 -20.47
CA GLN A 152 -13.66 -16.25 -19.03
C GLN A 152 -12.34 -15.81 -18.39
N VAL A 153 -11.22 -16.44 -18.77
CA VAL A 153 -9.89 -16.11 -18.27
C VAL A 153 -9.47 -14.70 -18.69
N ILE A 154 -9.65 -14.35 -19.98
CA ILE A 154 -9.35 -13.01 -20.50
C ILE A 154 -10.19 -11.95 -19.79
N LEU A 155 -11.50 -12.18 -19.68
CA LEU A 155 -12.41 -11.26 -19.01
C LEU A 155 -12.04 -11.06 -17.55
N PHE A 156 -11.70 -12.16 -16.84
CA PHE A 156 -11.28 -12.12 -15.45
C PHE A 156 -10.01 -11.27 -15.25
N PHE A 157 -8.94 -11.53 -16.01
CA PHE A 157 -7.71 -10.76 -15.88
C PHE A 157 -7.88 -9.31 -16.33
N PHE A 158 -8.62 -9.05 -17.40
CA PHE A 158 -8.96 -7.69 -17.82
C PHE A 158 -9.68 -6.93 -16.71
N ALA A 159 -10.71 -7.55 -16.10
CA ALA A 159 -11.45 -6.98 -14.98
C ALA A 159 -10.56 -6.72 -13.75
N LEU A 160 -9.70 -7.69 -13.42
CA LEU A 160 -8.77 -7.62 -12.29
C LEU A 160 -7.77 -6.47 -12.42
N TYR A 161 -7.17 -6.29 -13.60
CA TYR A 161 -6.26 -5.17 -13.88
C TYR A 161 -6.99 -3.84 -14.04
N LEU A 162 -8.21 -3.82 -14.58
CA LEU A 162 -9.04 -2.62 -14.61
C LEU A 162 -9.36 -2.12 -13.19
N ALA A 163 -9.63 -3.04 -12.26
CA ALA A 163 -9.76 -2.71 -10.85
C ALA A 163 -8.45 -2.15 -10.25
N ALA A 164 -7.29 -2.70 -10.61
CA ALA A 164 -6.00 -2.13 -10.18
C ALA A 164 -5.79 -0.68 -10.70
N VAL A 165 -6.20 -0.39 -11.93
CA VAL A 165 -6.18 0.97 -12.52
C VAL A 165 -7.11 1.92 -11.76
N GLY A 166 -8.33 1.49 -11.45
CA GLY A 166 -9.25 2.26 -10.62
C GLY A 166 -8.64 2.60 -9.26
N GLN A 167 -8.05 1.61 -8.57
CA GLN A 167 -7.39 1.84 -7.29
C GLN A 167 -6.23 2.84 -7.37
N GLY A 168 -5.41 2.77 -8.43
CA GLY A 168 -4.24 3.62 -8.59
C GLY A 168 -4.54 5.12 -8.51
N GLY A 169 -5.64 5.56 -9.13
CA GLY A 169 -6.09 6.95 -9.01
C GLY A 169 -6.80 7.25 -7.68
N HIS A 170 -7.54 6.27 -7.16
CA HIS A 170 -8.37 6.44 -5.96
C HIS A 170 -7.53 6.63 -4.69
N LYS A 171 -6.63 5.68 -4.39
CA LYS A 171 -5.91 5.58 -3.11
C LYS A 171 -5.15 6.84 -2.69
N PRO A 172 -4.24 7.43 -3.51
CA PRO A 172 -3.52 8.63 -3.09
C PRO A 172 -4.43 9.87 -3.05
N CYS A 173 -5.44 9.95 -3.93
CA CYS A 173 -6.27 11.14 -4.06
C CYS A 173 -7.33 11.26 -2.97
N VAL A 174 -7.99 10.15 -2.56
CA VAL A 174 -9.04 10.19 -1.53
C VAL A 174 -8.44 10.58 -0.18
N GLN A 175 -7.28 10.03 0.19
CA GLN A 175 -6.60 10.38 1.44
C GLN A 175 -6.21 11.86 1.46
N ALA A 176 -5.62 12.37 0.38
CA ALA A 176 -5.26 13.79 0.27
C ALA A 176 -6.51 14.70 0.29
N PHE A 177 -7.55 14.34 -0.47
CA PHE A 177 -8.80 15.11 -0.54
C PHE A 177 -9.55 15.14 0.79
N GLY A 178 -9.51 14.05 1.57
CA GLY A 178 -10.04 14.00 2.93
C GLY A 178 -9.30 14.93 3.88
N ALA A 179 -7.97 14.96 3.80
CA ALA A 179 -7.13 15.86 4.58
C ALA A 179 -7.32 17.34 4.21
N ASP A 180 -7.66 17.64 2.95
CA ASP A 180 -7.95 18.99 2.45
C ASP A 180 -9.28 19.56 2.98
N GLN A 181 -10.13 18.73 3.61
CA GLN A 181 -11.38 19.22 4.19
C GLN A 181 -11.17 20.06 5.46
N PHE A 182 -9.96 20.07 6.02
CA PHE A 182 -9.60 20.81 7.22
C PHE A 182 -8.59 21.91 6.91
N ASP A 183 -8.84 23.12 7.41
CA ASP A 183 -7.94 24.27 7.28
C ASP A 183 -6.74 24.12 8.24
N GLY A 184 -5.53 23.99 7.68
CA GLY A 184 -4.31 23.85 8.47
C GLY A 184 -3.88 25.14 9.17
N GLN A 185 -4.36 26.31 8.72
CA GLN A 185 -4.03 27.60 9.35
C GLN A 185 -4.91 27.89 10.56
N ASN A 186 -6.04 27.19 10.71
CA ASN A 186 -6.91 27.30 11.88
C ASN A 186 -6.47 26.30 12.97
N PRO A 187 -6.18 26.74 14.21
CA PRO A 187 -5.71 25.84 15.28
C PRO A 187 -6.69 24.71 15.63
N GLU A 188 -8.00 24.95 15.56
CA GLU A 188 -9.02 23.93 15.85
C GLU A 188 -9.15 22.92 14.72
N GLU A 189 -9.20 23.39 13.47
CA GLU A 189 -9.28 22.50 12.31
C GLU A 189 -7.98 21.72 12.08
N SER A 190 -6.81 22.29 12.44
CA SER A 190 -5.52 21.60 12.41
C SER A 190 -5.46 20.43 13.41
N LYS A 191 -5.96 20.62 14.63
CA LYS A 191 -6.13 19.51 15.59
C LYS A 191 -7.11 18.45 15.07
N ALA A 192 -8.22 18.89 14.46
CA ALA A 192 -9.18 17.98 13.83
C ALA A 192 -8.57 17.18 12.67
N LYS A 193 -7.71 17.81 11.85
CA LYS A 193 -6.95 17.16 10.77
C LYS A 193 -6.01 16.08 11.28
N SER A 194 -5.35 16.31 12.41
CA SER A 194 -4.53 15.27 13.06
C SER A 194 -5.39 14.08 13.51
N SER A 195 -6.54 14.35 14.13
CA SER A 195 -7.50 13.31 14.52
C SER A 195 -8.09 12.54 13.32
N PHE A 196 -8.29 13.20 12.18
CA PHE A 196 -8.74 12.58 10.94
C PHE A 196 -7.84 11.42 10.50
N PHE A 197 -6.51 11.55 10.55
CA PHE A 197 -5.61 10.47 10.14
C PHE A 197 -5.72 9.23 11.04
N ASN A 198 -5.97 9.41 12.33
CA ASN A 198 -6.17 8.30 13.27
C ASN A 198 -7.48 7.56 12.98
N TRP A 199 -8.58 8.30 12.81
CA TRP A 199 -9.88 7.72 12.46
C TRP A 199 -9.87 7.07 11.07
N TRP A 200 -9.18 7.67 10.11
CA TRP A 200 -8.95 7.12 8.79
C TRP A 200 -8.30 5.74 8.89
N TYR A 201 -7.17 5.62 9.58
CA TYR A 201 -6.45 4.36 9.72
C TYR A 201 -7.27 3.29 10.48
N PHE A 202 -7.98 3.69 11.54
CA PHE A 202 -8.85 2.79 12.29
C PHE A 202 -9.98 2.22 11.42
N CYS A 203 -10.72 3.10 10.72
CA CYS A 203 -11.82 2.70 9.84
C CYS A 203 -11.31 1.84 8.66
N MET A 204 -10.16 2.20 8.08
CA MET A 204 -9.50 1.43 7.02
C MET A 204 -9.26 -0.02 7.45
N ASN A 205 -8.66 -0.24 8.63
CA ASN A 205 -8.42 -1.57 9.17
C ASN A 205 -9.72 -2.31 9.51
N GLY A 206 -10.77 -1.60 9.93
CA GLY A 206 -12.11 -2.17 10.10
C GLY A 206 -12.68 -2.75 8.80
N GLY A 207 -12.53 -2.03 7.69
CA GLY A 207 -12.93 -2.50 6.36
C GLY A 207 -12.19 -3.77 5.92
N ILE A 208 -10.87 -3.83 6.17
CA ILE A 208 -10.04 -5.01 5.89
C ILE A 208 -10.48 -6.20 6.74
N LEU A 209 -10.69 -5.99 8.04
CA LEU A 209 -11.12 -7.04 8.97
C LEU A 209 -12.45 -7.67 8.55
N ILE A 210 -13.43 -6.83 8.20
CA ILE A 210 -14.74 -7.27 7.70
C ILE A 210 -14.59 -8.05 6.40
N SER A 211 -13.74 -7.57 5.49
CA SER A 211 -13.49 -8.21 4.20
C SER A 211 -12.88 -9.60 4.36
N SER A 212 -11.74 -9.72 5.04
CA SER A 212 -11.09 -11.01 5.28
C SER A 212 -11.96 -11.98 6.08
N SER A 213 -12.83 -11.49 6.96
CA SER A 213 -13.69 -12.38 7.77
C SER A 213 -14.95 -12.81 7.01
N ILE A 214 -15.81 -11.86 6.67
CA ILE A 214 -17.16 -12.12 6.14
C ILE A 214 -17.11 -12.42 4.65
N LEU A 215 -16.35 -11.65 3.87
CA LEU A 215 -16.37 -11.80 2.42
C LEU A 215 -15.66 -13.08 1.97
N SER A 216 -14.53 -13.44 2.61
CA SER A 216 -13.87 -14.72 2.38
C SER A 216 -14.79 -15.91 2.71
N TYR A 217 -15.67 -15.78 3.71
CA TYR A 217 -16.68 -16.79 4.00
C TYR A 217 -17.73 -16.91 2.89
N ILE A 218 -18.23 -15.78 2.38
CA ILE A 218 -19.19 -15.77 1.28
C ILE A 218 -18.57 -16.40 0.02
N GLN A 219 -17.31 -16.10 -0.27
CA GLN A 219 -16.59 -16.63 -1.42
C GLN A 219 -16.38 -18.15 -1.33
N ASP A 220 -15.93 -18.66 -0.18
CA ASP A 220 -15.62 -20.08 -0.01
C ASP A 220 -16.87 -20.96 0.21
N SER A 221 -17.88 -20.45 0.93
CA SER A 221 -19.00 -21.26 1.42
C SER A 221 -20.31 -21.04 0.67
N LEU A 222 -20.49 -19.88 0.01
CA LEU A 222 -21.73 -19.55 -0.69
C LEU A 222 -21.52 -19.52 -2.21
N ASN A 223 -20.91 -18.44 -2.73
CA ASN A 223 -20.76 -18.24 -4.16
C ASN A 223 -19.75 -17.14 -4.50
N TRP A 224 -18.87 -17.38 -5.47
CA TRP A 224 -17.91 -16.39 -5.99
C TRP A 224 -18.56 -15.17 -6.66
N GLY A 225 -19.70 -15.34 -7.34
CA GLY A 225 -20.48 -14.24 -7.90
C GLY A 225 -20.97 -13.27 -6.83
N LEU A 226 -21.44 -13.75 -5.68
CA LEU A 226 -21.75 -12.89 -4.52
C LEU A 226 -20.48 -12.28 -3.93
N GLY A 227 -19.42 -13.08 -3.84
CA GLY A 227 -18.11 -12.67 -3.34
C GLY A 227 -17.48 -11.49 -4.08
N PHE A 228 -17.71 -11.34 -5.38
CA PHE A 228 -17.28 -10.16 -6.15
C PHE A 228 -18.38 -9.11 -6.33
N GLY A 229 -19.66 -9.51 -6.34
CA GLY A 229 -20.80 -8.61 -6.52
C GLY A 229 -21.09 -7.72 -5.32
N ILE A 230 -20.88 -8.20 -4.09
CA ILE A 230 -21.06 -7.40 -2.87
C ILE A 230 -20.08 -6.21 -2.83
N PRO A 231 -18.75 -6.40 -3.04
CA PRO A 231 -17.81 -5.30 -3.26
C PRO A 231 -18.25 -4.28 -4.31
N CYS A 232 -18.75 -4.75 -5.47
CA CYS A 232 -19.24 -3.88 -6.53
C CYS A 232 -20.38 -2.98 -6.04
N THR A 233 -21.39 -3.57 -5.39
CA THR A 233 -22.55 -2.85 -4.85
C THR A 233 -22.14 -1.86 -3.76
N ALA A 234 -21.21 -2.25 -2.88
CA ALA A 234 -20.66 -1.37 -1.85
C ALA A 234 -19.96 -0.15 -2.47
N MET A 235 -19.16 -0.34 -3.53
CA MET A 235 -18.50 0.75 -4.24
C MET A 235 -19.48 1.66 -4.99
N VAL A 236 -20.54 1.12 -5.58
CA VAL A 236 -21.62 1.94 -6.18
C VAL A 236 -22.29 2.82 -5.13
N GLY A 237 -22.63 2.24 -3.97
CA GLY A 237 -23.19 2.99 -2.84
C GLY A 237 -22.24 4.07 -2.32
N ALA A 238 -20.95 3.74 -2.19
CA ALA A 238 -19.92 4.69 -1.76
C ALA A 238 -19.76 5.86 -2.74
N LEU A 239 -19.70 5.59 -4.05
CA LEU A 239 -19.63 6.63 -5.07
C LEU A 239 -20.89 7.52 -5.05
N PHE A 240 -22.07 6.92 -4.89
CA PHE A 240 -23.32 7.68 -4.78
C PHE A 240 -23.29 8.64 -3.58
N VAL A 241 -22.90 8.16 -2.40
CA VAL A 241 -22.74 8.98 -1.19
C VAL A 241 -21.69 10.07 -1.38
N PHE A 242 -20.57 9.75 -2.04
CA PHE A 242 -19.52 10.71 -2.35
C PHE A 242 -20.04 11.85 -3.23
N LEU A 243 -20.79 11.52 -4.28
CA LEU A 243 -21.36 12.50 -5.22
C LEU A 243 -22.48 13.33 -4.60
N LEU A 244 -23.34 12.75 -3.75
CA LEU A 244 -24.34 13.53 -3.00
C LEU A 244 -23.70 14.60 -2.10
N SER A 245 -22.50 14.30 -1.61
CA SER A 245 -21.76 15.15 -0.68
C SER A 245 -20.93 16.25 -1.36
N THR A 246 -20.93 16.31 -2.70
CA THR A 246 -20.20 17.32 -3.51
C THR A 246 -20.38 18.76 -3.01
N LYS A 247 -21.60 19.13 -2.62
CA LYS A 247 -21.91 20.50 -2.13
C LYS A 247 -21.25 20.85 -0.79
N THR A 248 -20.79 19.84 -0.05
CA THR A 248 -20.16 20.00 1.26
C THR A 248 -18.63 20.07 1.17
N TYR A 249 -18.03 19.66 0.05
CA TYR A 249 -16.58 19.58 -0.07
C TYR A 249 -15.89 20.93 -0.26
N ARG A 250 -14.64 20.99 0.21
CA ARG A 250 -13.66 22.03 -0.11
C ARG A 250 -12.73 21.51 -1.19
N TYR A 251 -12.49 22.32 -2.20
CA TYR A 251 -11.60 22.02 -3.32
C TYR A 251 -10.36 22.89 -3.23
N SER A 252 -9.19 22.28 -3.07
CA SER A 252 -7.93 23.03 -3.03
C SER A 252 -7.69 23.75 -4.35
N VAL A 253 -7.39 25.04 -4.29
CA VAL A 253 -6.96 25.79 -5.47
C VAL A 253 -5.54 25.38 -5.81
N LYS A 254 -5.30 24.95 -7.06
CA LYS A 254 -3.93 24.74 -7.54
C LYS A 254 -3.32 26.10 -7.88
N GLY A 255 -2.17 26.41 -7.30
CA GLY A 255 -1.36 27.55 -7.74
C GLY A 255 -0.87 27.34 -9.18
N ASN A 256 -0.63 28.42 -9.91
CA ASN A 256 -0.06 28.42 -11.28
C ASN A 256 1.42 27.99 -11.34
N GLU A 257 1.91 27.28 -10.32
CA GLU A 257 3.30 26.83 -10.24
C GLU A 257 3.49 25.52 -10.99
N LYS A 258 4.69 25.32 -11.58
CA LYS A 258 5.05 24.07 -12.27
C LYS A 258 4.86 22.89 -11.33
N SER A 259 4.43 21.74 -11.85
CA SER A 259 4.30 20.55 -11.01
C SER A 259 5.67 20.18 -10.39
N PRO A 260 5.72 19.89 -9.08
CA PRO A 260 6.96 19.52 -8.39
C PRO A 260 7.72 18.36 -9.08
N PHE A 261 6.98 17.47 -9.73
CA PHE A 261 7.54 16.37 -10.55
C PHE A 261 8.38 16.87 -11.74
N VAL A 262 7.86 17.84 -12.50
CA VAL A 262 8.58 18.40 -13.65
C VAL A 262 9.84 19.11 -13.17
N ARG A 263 9.76 19.81 -12.03
CA ARG A 263 10.88 20.50 -11.41
C ARG A 263 12.03 19.55 -11.03
N ILE A 264 11.72 18.46 -10.33
CA ILE A 264 12.72 17.45 -9.94
C ILE A 264 13.25 16.67 -11.14
N SER A 265 12.38 16.30 -12.07
CA SER A 265 12.82 15.57 -13.27
C SER A 265 13.77 16.42 -14.12
N GLN A 266 13.53 17.73 -14.19
CA GLN A 266 14.43 18.69 -14.85
C GLN A 266 15.83 18.69 -14.20
N VAL A 267 15.91 18.58 -12.87
CA VAL A 267 17.20 18.48 -12.17
C VAL A 267 17.97 17.23 -12.59
N PHE A 268 17.33 16.05 -12.61
CA PHE A 268 18.00 14.82 -13.04
C PHE A 268 18.45 14.87 -14.50
N VAL A 269 17.58 15.37 -15.40
CA VAL A 269 17.91 15.52 -16.82
C VAL A 269 19.06 16.52 -17.02
N ALA A 270 19.05 17.66 -16.34
CA ALA A 270 20.11 18.66 -16.42
C ALA A 270 21.44 18.14 -15.85
N ALA A 271 21.43 17.42 -14.74
CA ALA A 271 22.63 16.80 -14.17
C ALA A 271 23.25 15.75 -15.11
N ILE A 272 22.42 14.93 -15.78
CA ILE A 272 22.89 13.93 -16.76
C ILE A 272 23.44 14.64 -18.02
N LYS A 273 22.75 15.67 -18.52
CA LYS A 273 23.21 16.45 -19.67
C LYS A 273 24.57 17.11 -19.42
N ASN A 274 24.79 17.56 -18.19
CA ASN A 274 26.04 18.18 -17.74
C ASN A 274 27.02 17.17 -17.11
N TRP A 275 26.84 15.85 -17.30
CA TRP A 275 27.66 14.83 -16.63
C TRP A 275 29.14 14.94 -16.95
N HIS A 276 29.48 15.30 -18.19
CA HIS A 276 30.85 15.41 -18.71
C HIS A 276 31.53 16.77 -18.45
N THR A 277 30.83 17.73 -17.85
CA THR A 277 31.39 19.06 -17.56
C THR A 277 32.37 18.96 -16.38
N THR A 278 33.56 19.56 -16.52
CA THR A 278 34.69 19.49 -15.59
C THR A 278 34.38 20.18 -14.26
N ASP A 279 34.82 19.60 -13.14
CA ASP A 279 34.52 20.08 -11.78
C ASP A 279 35.04 21.50 -11.46
N SER A 280 35.95 22.04 -12.28
CA SER A 280 36.49 23.40 -12.14
C SER A 280 35.46 24.52 -12.36
N SER A 281 34.34 24.26 -13.05
CA SER A 281 33.24 25.23 -13.17
C SER A 281 32.22 25.14 -12.03
N LEU A 282 32.27 24.07 -11.23
CA LEU A 282 31.43 23.92 -10.03
C LEU A 282 31.98 24.75 -8.87
N THR A 283 33.29 24.93 -8.78
CA THR A 283 33.93 25.70 -7.69
C THR A 283 33.53 27.17 -7.67
N ASP A 284 33.28 27.81 -8.81
CA ASP A 284 32.89 29.22 -8.86
C ASP A 284 31.43 29.44 -8.40
N GLU A 285 30.52 28.49 -8.65
CA GLU A 285 29.14 28.54 -8.15
C GLU A 285 28.96 27.92 -6.75
N GLU A 286 29.79 26.93 -6.36
CA GLU A 286 29.84 26.41 -4.99
C GLU A 286 30.36 27.48 -4.01
N VAL A 287 31.26 28.37 -4.44
CA VAL A 287 31.67 29.57 -3.68
C VAL A 287 30.51 30.56 -3.50
N ALA A 288 29.57 30.64 -4.43
CA ALA A 288 28.31 31.39 -4.25
C ALA A 288 27.32 30.70 -3.27
N CYS A 289 27.36 29.36 -3.13
CA CYS A 289 26.69 28.65 -2.01
C CYS A 289 27.36 28.96 -0.64
N GLY A 290 28.64 29.39 -0.65
CA GLY A 290 29.45 29.68 0.53
C GLY A 290 28.92 30.78 1.46
N THR A 291 28.09 31.71 0.97
CA THR A 291 27.48 32.76 1.81
C THR A 291 26.35 32.23 2.70
N ARG A 292 25.88 30.98 2.48
CA ARG A 292 24.93 30.27 3.37
C ARG A 292 25.38 28.81 3.60
N PRO A 293 26.28 28.58 4.58
CA PRO A 293 26.84 27.25 4.90
C PRO A 293 25.83 26.19 5.33
N ARG A 294 24.55 26.55 5.51
CA ARG A 294 23.52 25.73 6.16
C ARG A 294 22.69 24.86 5.19
N GLN A 295 22.89 24.96 3.87
CA GLN A 295 21.94 24.40 2.88
C GLN A 295 22.50 23.39 1.85
N CYS A 296 23.81 23.32 1.60
CA CYS A 296 24.37 22.44 0.56
C CYS A 296 24.76 21.05 1.13
N SER A 297 24.10 19.96 0.70
CA SER A 297 24.45 18.58 1.14
C SER A 297 25.62 18.01 0.35
N HIS A 298 26.59 17.43 1.07
CA HIS A 298 27.81 16.84 0.50
C HIS A 298 27.59 15.44 -0.13
N LYS A 299 26.41 14.81 0.09
CA LYS A 299 26.02 13.56 -0.57
C LYS A 299 25.36 13.85 -1.93
N PHE A 300 25.66 13.03 -2.93
CA PHE A 300 25.18 13.17 -4.32
C PHE A 300 25.59 14.48 -5.00
N LYS A 301 26.87 14.87 -4.87
CA LYS A 301 27.44 16.08 -5.51
C LYS A 301 27.23 16.16 -7.03
N PHE A 302 27.11 15.01 -7.71
CA PHE A 302 26.86 14.99 -9.15
C PHE A 302 25.58 15.75 -9.56
N LEU A 303 24.59 15.86 -8.67
CA LEU A 303 23.37 16.65 -8.93
C LEU A 303 23.63 18.16 -8.94
N ASN A 304 24.73 18.65 -8.37
CA ASN A 304 25.14 20.07 -8.47
C ASN A 304 25.41 20.47 -9.93
N LYS A 305 25.73 19.51 -10.81
CA LYS A 305 25.91 19.79 -12.24
C LYS A 305 24.63 20.29 -12.92
N ALA A 306 23.45 20.10 -12.31
CA ALA A 306 22.19 20.68 -12.80
C ALA A 306 22.10 22.21 -12.65
N LEU A 307 22.96 22.81 -11.82
CA LEU A 307 23.06 24.28 -11.65
C LEU A 307 23.80 24.93 -12.82
N LEU A 308 24.63 24.18 -13.54
CA LEU A 308 25.38 24.70 -14.67
C LEU A 308 24.45 25.01 -15.84
N ALA A 309 24.51 26.24 -16.36
CA ALA A 309 23.84 26.59 -17.60
C ALA A 309 24.35 25.70 -18.74
N PRO A 310 23.48 25.12 -19.59
CA PRO A 310 23.93 24.35 -20.74
C PRO A 310 24.77 25.25 -21.64
N GLY A 311 25.97 24.77 -22.00
CA GLY A 311 27.02 25.57 -22.63
C GLY A 311 26.54 26.49 -23.76
N SER A 312 26.95 27.77 -23.66
CA SER A 312 27.07 28.78 -24.73
C SER A 312 25.96 28.93 -25.79
N SER A 313 24.72 28.50 -25.57
CA SER A 313 23.57 28.94 -26.38
C SER A 313 22.49 29.54 -25.48
N LYS A 314 22.27 30.84 -25.64
CA LYS A 314 21.28 31.68 -24.94
C LYS A 314 19.81 31.35 -25.28
N GLU A 315 19.49 30.12 -25.65
CA GLU A 315 18.12 29.72 -25.97
C GLU A 315 17.65 28.56 -25.08
N ASP A 316 16.65 28.89 -24.25
CA ASP A 316 15.66 28.05 -23.56
C ASP A 316 16.06 27.05 -22.46
N GLY A 317 17.34 26.90 -22.12
CA GLY A 317 17.76 26.08 -20.98
C GLY A 317 17.57 26.78 -19.63
N LYS A 318 16.36 26.74 -19.03
CA LYS A 318 16.12 27.24 -17.65
C LYS A 318 17.03 26.51 -16.66
N VAL A 319 17.94 27.26 -16.02
CA VAL A 319 18.82 26.79 -14.94
C VAL A 319 17.97 26.33 -13.75
N CYS A 320 18.28 25.16 -13.18
CA CYS A 320 17.59 24.64 -11.99
C CYS A 320 17.99 25.46 -10.75
N SER A 321 17.08 25.68 -9.81
CA SER A 321 17.44 26.40 -8.58
C SER A 321 18.20 25.48 -7.59
N VAL A 322 18.98 26.08 -6.68
CA VAL A 322 19.65 25.35 -5.60
C VAL A 322 18.65 24.59 -4.73
N SER A 323 17.44 25.14 -4.52
CA SER A 323 16.37 24.47 -3.80
C SER A 323 15.95 23.18 -4.50
N ASP A 324 15.74 23.24 -5.83
CA ASP A 324 15.31 22.07 -6.62
C ASP A 324 16.34 20.94 -6.58
N VAL A 325 17.63 21.31 -6.61
CA VAL A 325 18.74 20.34 -6.53
C VAL A 325 18.78 19.67 -5.15
N GLU A 326 18.61 20.40 -4.06
CA GLU A 326 18.59 19.82 -2.72
C GLU A 326 17.34 18.97 -2.44
N GLU A 327 16.18 19.34 -3.01
CA GLU A 327 14.98 18.51 -3.00
C GLU A 327 15.20 17.18 -3.74
N ALA A 328 15.80 17.22 -4.93
CA ALA A 328 16.13 16.01 -5.70
C ALA A 328 17.14 15.11 -4.95
N LYS A 329 18.16 15.70 -4.33
CA LYS A 329 19.10 14.98 -3.46
C LYS A 329 18.38 14.33 -2.28
N SER A 330 17.39 15.00 -1.68
CA SER A 330 16.62 14.47 -0.55
C SER A 330 15.82 13.23 -0.94
N VAL A 331 15.17 13.25 -2.11
CA VAL A 331 14.49 12.06 -2.66
C VAL A 331 15.49 10.91 -2.90
N LEU A 332 16.66 11.20 -3.46
CA LEU A 332 17.69 10.18 -3.74
C LEU A 332 18.29 9.56 -2.47
N ARG A 333 18.33 10.30 -1.35
CA ARG A 333 18.77 9.78 -0.04
C ARG A 333 17.84 8.69 0.50
N LEU A 334 16.58 8.65 0.08
CA LEU A 334 15.62 7.63 0.51
C LEU A 334 15.87 6.28 -0.16
N PHE A 335 16.53 6.25 -1.33
CA PHE A 335 16.67 5.05 -2.15
C PHE A 335 17.39 3.88 -1.44
N PRO A 336 18.49 4.07 -0.69
CA PRO A 336 19.12 2.96 0.04
C PRO A 336 18.21 2.32 1.08
N ILE A 337 17.39 3.12 1.78
CA ILE A 337 16.40 2.62 2.74
C ILE A 337 15.28 1.90 2.00
N TRP A 338 14.74 2.52 0.94
CA TRP A 338 13.75 1.95 0.04
C TRP A 338 14.17 0.55 -0.46
N ALA A 339 15.37 0.44 -1.02
CA ALA A 339 15.90 -0.79 -1.58
C ALA A 339 16.07 -1.89 -0.52
N SER A 340 16.59 -1.53 0.66
CA SER A 340 16.77 -2.48 1.76
C SER A 340 15.44 -3.02 2.32
N CYS A 341 14.32 -2.31 2.12
CA CYS A 341 13.00 -2.75 2.55
C CYS A 341 12.30 -3.68 1.53
N LEU A 342 12.86 -3.87 0.33
CA LEU A 342 12.24 -4.72 -0.71
C LEU A 342 12.10 -6.18 -0.26
N VAL A 343 13.04 -6.68 0.53
CA VAL A 343 12.95 -8.06 1.06
C VAL A 343 11.75 -8.19 2.00
N PHE A 344 11.52 -7.21 2.89
CA PHE A 344 10.33 -7.21 3.73
C PHE A 344 9.03 -7.19 2.89
N ALA A 345 9.02 -6.49 1.76
CA ALA A 345 7.88 -6.50 0.86
C ALA A 345 7.64 -7.86 0.16
N ILE A 346 8.67 -8.69 -0.06
CA ILE A 346 8.47 -10.09 -0.52
C ILE A 346 7.64 -10.87 0.51
N LEU A 347 7.86 -10.62 1.81
CA LEU A 347 7.16 -11.32 2.89
C LEU A 347 5.68 -10.92 2.97
N ILE A 348 5.34 -9.68 2.58
CA ILE A 348 3.95 -9.19 2.54
C ILE A 348 3.10 -9.98 1.55
N ALA A 349 3.70 -10.60 0.53
CA ALA A 349 3.00 -11.43 -0.44
C ALA A 349 2.54 -12.79 0.10
N GLN A 350 3.08 -13.27 1.24
CA GLN A 350 2.88 -14.65 1.71
C GLN A 350 1.50 -14.91 2.34
N PRO A 351 0.94 -14.01 3.19
CA PRO A 351 -0.39 -14.18 3.78
C PRO A 351 -1.53 -14.45 2.77
N PRO A 352 -1.72 -13.63 1.70
CA PRO A 352 -2.80 -13.87 0.73
C PRO A 352 -2.51 -15.02 -0.24
N THR A 353 -1.31 -15.60 -0.23
CA THR A 353 -0.90 -16.68 -1.12
C THR A 353 -0.66 -17.99 -0.36
N PHE A 354 0.60 -18.32 -0.08
CA PHE A 354 1.00 -19.63 0.42
C PHE A 354 0.49 -19.90 1.85
N PHE A 355 0.37 -18.90 2.72
CA PHE A 355 -0.22 -19.12 4.06
C PHE A 355 -1.70 -19.50 3.95
N THR A 356 -2.41 -18.91 2.99
CA THR A 356 -3.80 -19.26 2.72
C THR A 356 -3.89 -20.68 2.17
N LYS A 357 -3.02 -21.07 1.22
CA LYS A 357 -2.99 -22.45 0.68
C LYS A 357 -2.59 -23.49 1.72
N GLN A 358 -1.66 -23.17 2.61
CA GLN A 358 -1.30 -23.97 3.78
C GLN A 358 -2.55 -24.25 4.63
N GLY A 359 -3.28 -23.21 4.99
CA GLY A 359 -4.52 -23.32 5.78
C GLY A 359 -5.61 -24.16 5.11
N VAL A 360 -5.69 -24.22 3.77
CA VAL A 360 -6.71 -25.03 3.06
C VAL A 360 -6.57 -26.52 3.36
N THR A 361 -5.35 -27.02 3.56
CA THR A 361 -5.06 -28.46 3.80
C THR A 361 -5.21 -28.89 5.25
N MET A 362 -5.36 -27.94 6.17
CA MET A 362 -5.45 -28.19 7.61
C MET A 362 -6.91 -28.37 8.05
N ASP A 363 -7.11 -28.91 9.25
CA ASP A 363 -8.44 -28.98 9.85
C ASP A 363 -8.92 -27.58 10.27
N ARG A 364 -9.96 -27.11 9.58
CA ARG A 364 -10.57 -25.79 9.75
C ARG A 364 -11.87 -25.85 10.56
N SER A 365 -12.15 -26.96 11.22
CA SER A 365 -13.32 -27.12 12.06
C SER A 365 -13.26 -26.19 13.28
N PHE A 366 -14.37 -25.50 13.55
CA PHE A 366 -14.59 -24.70 14.75
C PHE A 366 -15.90 -25.17 15.40
N GLY A 367 -15.78 -25.76 16.59
CA GLY A 367 -16.90 -26.40 17.27
C GLY A 367 -17.50 -27.55 16.46
N SER A 368 -18.81 -27.78 16.60
CA SER A 368 -19.48 -28.98 16.09
C SER A 368 -20.05 -28.86 14.67
N GLY A 369 -19.71 -27.82 13.88
CA GLY A 369 -20.27 -27.70 12.54
C GLY A 369 -19.85 -26.50 11.67
N PHE A 370 -19.00 -25.60 12.15
CA PHE A 370 -18.53 -24.47 11.34
C PHE A 370 -17.15 -24.76 10.75
N LYS A 371 -16.97 -24.54 9.45
CA LYS A 371 -15.66 -24.64 8.79
C LYS A 371 -15.17 -23.25 8.41
N VAL A 372 -14.10 -22.81 9.06
CA VAL A 372 -13.53 -21.48 8.86
C VAL A 372 -12.87 -21.40 7.47
N PRO A 373 -13.12 -20.37 6.64
CA PRO A 373 -12.40 -20.15 5.38
C PRO A 373 -10.91 -19.96 5.62
N ALA A 374 -10.03 -20.58 4.81
CA ALA A 374 -8.59 -20.47 5.03
C ALA A 374 -8.09 -19.02 4.87
N ALA A 375 -8.63 -18.30 3.89
CA ALA A 375 -8.31 -16.87 3.66
C ALA A 375 -8.69 -15.99 4.85
N SER A 376 -9.69 -16.39 5.64
CA SER A 376 -10.15 -15.58 6.78
C SER A 376 -9.14 -15.48 7.93
N LEU A 377 -8.14 -16.35 7.97
CA LEU A 377 -7.04 -16.25 8.95
C LEU A 377 -6.25 -14.95 8.83
N GLN A 378 -6.29 -14.28 7.66
CA GLN A 378 -5.70 -12.97 7.47
C GLN A 378 -6.32 -11.90 8.39
N CYS A 379 -7.54 -12.12 8.91
CA CYS A 379 -8.17 -11.23 9.88
C CYS A 379 -7.33 -11.06 11.16
N PHE A 380 -6.52 -12.07 11.53
CA PHE A 380 -5.62 -11.99 12.67
C PHE A 380 -4.51 -10.94 12.48
N ILE A 381 -4.11 -10.63 11.23
CA ILE A 381 -3.20 -9.52 10.94
C ILE A 381 -3.88 -8.21 11.31
N SER A 382 -5.08 -7.96 10.80
CA SER A 382 -5.84 -6.72 11.08
C SER A 382 -6.17 -6.58 12.57
N PHE A 383 -6.57 -7.67 13.23
CA PHE A 383 -6.81 -7.68 14.67
C PHE A 383 -5.55 -7.33 15.46
N SER A 384 -4.41 -7.91 15.09
CA SER A 384 -3.12 -7.61 15.72
C SER A 384 -2.74 -6.15 15.54
N ILE A 385 -2.97 -5.57 14.35
CA ILE A 385 -2.73 -4.14 14.09
C ILE A 385 -3.64 -3.29 15.00
N LEU A 386 -4.94 -3.56 15.03
CA LEU A 386 -5.91 -2.82 15.84
C LEU A 386 -5.61 -2.90 17.34
N LEU A 387 -5.07 -4.02 17.81
CA LEU A 387 -4.67 -4.22 19.20
C LEU A 387 -3.33 -3.54 19.52
N PHE A 388 -2.32 -3.71 18.67
CA PHE A 388 -0.96 -3.27 18.96
C PHE A 388 -0.71 -1.79 18.68
N VAL A 389 -1.47 -1.13 17.81
CA VAL A 389 -1.32 0.32 17.58
C VAL A 389 -1.57 1.13 18.86
N PRO A 390 -2.70 0.96 19.58
CA PRO A 390 -2.90 1.64 20.86
C PRO A 390 -1.85 1.27 21.92
N ILE A 391 -1.41 0.01 21.96
CA ILE A 391 -0.36 -0.46 22.87
C ILE A 391 0.96 0.27 22.58
N TYR A 392 1.33 0.39 21.30
CA TYR A 392 2.52 1.11 20.90
C TYR A 392 2.44 2.58 21.35
N ASP A 393 1.36 3.29 21.02
CA ASP A 393 1.24 4.73 21.32
C ASP A 393 1.08 5.05 22.80
N ARG A 394 0.34 4.22 23.55
CA ARG A 394 -0.02 4.51 24.96
C ARG A 394 0.92 3.88 25.98
N ILE A 395 1.65 2.82 25.60
CA ILE A 395 2.51 2.07 26.52
C ILE A 395 3.96 2.14 26.04
N LEU A 396 4.25 1.67 24.82
CA LEU A 396 5.64 1.57 24.35
C LEU A 396 6.28 2.94 24.13
N VAL A 397 5.57 3.90 23.53
CA VAL A 397 6.10 5.24 23.25
C VAL A 397 6.41 6.00 24.55
N PRO A 398 5.52 6.10 25.57
CA PRO A 398 5.85 6.74 26.84
C PRO A 398 7.04 6.09 27.56
N ILE A 399 7.11 4.75 27.61
CA ILE A 399 8.23 4.04 28.22
C ILE A 399 9.53 4.33 27.45
N ALA A 400 9.50 4.26 26.12
CA ALA A 400 10.64 4.54 25.27
C ALA A 400 11.09 6.00 25.41
N ARG A 401 10.17 6.97 25.53
CA ARG A 401 10.49 8.38 25.77
C ARG A 401 11.28 8.58 27.07
N VAL A 402 10.87 7.89 28.14
CA VAL A 402 11.58 7.94 29.43
C VAL A 402 12.99 7.36 29.29
N LEU A 403 13.14 6.27 28.55
CA LEU A 403 14.43 5.59 28.40
C LEU A 403 15.39 6.29 27.43
N THR A 404 14.92 6.70 26.25
CA THR A 404 15.75 7.25 25.17
C THR A 404 15.86 8.77 25.21
N ARG A 405 15.00 9.44 25.98
CA ARG A 405 14.83 10.91 26.01
C ARG A 405 14.49 11.53 24.66
N LYS A 406 14.00 10.75 23.70
CA LYS A 406 13.52 11.24 22.40
C LYS A 406 12.00 11.47 22.44
N PRO A 407 11.48 12.56 21.85
CA PRO A 407 10.04 12.85 21.85
C PRO A 407 9.19 11.81 21.11
N SER A 408 9.74 11.09 20.14
CA SER A 408 9.07 9.98 19.46
C SER A 408 9.22 8.62 20.18
N GLY A 409 9.98 8.55 21.28
CA GLY A 409 10.35 7.30 21.95
C GLY A 409 11.46 6.55 21.23
N ILE A 410 11.25 6.14 19.98
CA ILE A 410 12.29 5.55 19.11
C ILE A 410 12.35 6.31 17.78
N THR A 411 13.45 6.20 17.04
CA THR A 411 13.53 6.84 15.71
C THR A 411 12.70 6.08 14.68
N MET A 412 12.28 6.74 13.60
CA MET A 412 11.55 6.10 12.49
C MET A 412 12.32 4.90 11.93
N LEU A 413 13.65 5.01 11.80
CA LEU A 413 14.49 3.91 11.33
C LEU A 413 14.58 2.76 12.37
N GLN A 414 14.64 3.06 13.66
CA GLN A 414 14.58 2.01 14.69
C GLN A 414 13.24 1.28 14.67
N ARG A 415 12.15 2.01 14.44
CA ARG A 415 10.80 1.46 14.31
C ARG A 415 10.72 0.50 13.11
N ILE A 416 11.15 0.94 11.93
CA ILE A 416 11.20 0.10 10.71
C ILE A 416 12.05 -1.16 10.95
N GLY A 417 13.27 -1.00 11.47
CA GLY A 417 14.15 -2.13 11.75
C GLY A 417 13.55 -3.14 12.73
N THR A 418 12.84 -2.68 13.76
CA THR A 418 12.16 -3.57 14.72
C THR A 418 11.12 -4.44 14.03
N GLY A 419 10.30 -3.84 13.16
CA GLY A 419 9.29 -4.60 12.40
C GLY A 419 9.92 -5.56 11.39
N MET A 420 11.01 -5.18 10.72
CA MET A 420 11.76 -6.11 9.85
C MET A 420 12.30 -7.31 10.64
N PHE A 421 12.85 -7.09 11.83
CA PHE A 421 13.31 -8.16 12.71
C PHE A 421 12.16 -9.10 13.13
N LEU A 422 11.01 -8.55 13.54
CA LEU A 422 9.83 -9.34 13.88
C LEU A 422 9.30 -10.17 12.68
N SER A 423 9.44 -9.65 11.46
CA SER A 423 9.04 -10.39 10.26
C SER A 423 9.92 -11.62 9.99
N ILE A 424 11.20 -11.59 10.36
CA ILE A 424 12.08 -12.77 10.33
C ILE A 424 11.55 -13.83 11.28
N ILE A 425 11.19 -13.44 12.51
CA ILE A 425 10.61 -14.36 13.51
C ILE A 425 9.32 -14.97 12.97
N ALA A 426 8.42 -14.16 12.39
CA ALA A 426 7.18 -14.66 11.78
C ALA A 426 7.45 -15.72 10.70
N MET A 427 8.46 -15.52 9.86
CA MET A 427 8.83 -16.49 8.83
C MET A 427 9.44 -17.77 9.40
N VAL A 428 10.22 -17.68 10.48
CA VAL A 428 10.73 -18.87 11.19
C VAL A 428 9.57 -19.67 11.75
N PHE A 429 8.59 -19.03 12.40
CA PHE A 429 7.39 -19.72 12.85
C PHE A 429 6.64 -20.40 11.70
N ALA A 430 6.47 -19.71 10.56
CA ALA A 430 5.81 -20.29 9.40
C ALA A 430 6.54 -21.52 8.85
N ALA A 431 7.88 -21.47 8.79
CA ALA A 431 8.69 -22.61 8.39
C ALA A 431 8.52 -23.80 9.36
N LEU A 432 8.58 -23.55 10.67
CA LEU A 432 8.42 -24.60 11.69
C LEU A 432 7.03 -25.25 11.65
N VAL A 433 5.98 -24.45 11.50
CA VAL A 433 4.60 -24.96 11.40
C VAL A 433 4.44 -25.80 10.12
N GLU A 434 5.06 -25.39 9.01
CA GLU A 434 5.00 -26.17 7.77
C GLU A 434 5.74 -27.50 7.87
N VAL A 435 6.93 -27.51 8.49
CA VAL A 435 7.65 -28.77 8.78
C VAL A 435 6.78 -29.72 9.59
N GLN A 436 6.07 -29.19 10.60
CA GLN A 436 5.17 -30.00 11.41
C GLN A 436 3.96 -30.52 10.62
N ARG A 437 3.39 -29.70 9.73
CA ARG A 437 2.28 -30.09 8.84
C ARG A 437 2.69 -31.23 7.91
N LEU A 438 3.85 -31.11 7.26
CA LEU A 438 4.39 -32.14 6.35
C LEU A 438 4.67 -33.46 7.07
N LYS A 439 5.30 -33.41 8.26
CA LYS A 439 5.50 -34.60 9.10
C LYS A 439 4.19 -35.29 9.48
N THR A 440 3.15 -34.50 9.77
CA THR A 440 1.82 -35.04 10.09
C THR A 440 1.19 -35.69 8.85
N ALA A 441 1.33 -35.10 7.66
CA ALA A 441 0.87 -35.71 6.41
C ALA A 441 1.54 -37.07 6.15
N GLU A 442 2.85 -37.16 6.39
CA GLU A 442 3.63 -38.40 6.26
C GLU A 442 3.18 -39.48 7.26
N GLN A 443 3.07 -39.13 8.54
CA GLN A 443 2.67 -40.06 9.61
C GLN A 443 1.30 -40.69 9.38
N TYR A 444 0.36 -39.95 8.77
CA TYR A 444 -0.98 -40.44 8.47
C TYR A 444 -1.11 -41.00 7.04
N GLY A 445 -0.03 -41.10 6.27
CA GLY A 445 -0.03 -41.64 4.91
C GLY A 445 -0.83 -40.80 3.90
N LEU A 446 -0.89 -39.48 4.10
CA LEU A 446 -1.69 -38.53 3.31
C LEU A 446 -0.87 -37.79 2.23
N VAL A 447 0.40 -38.14 2.06
CA VAL A 447 1.35 -37.44 1.15
C VAL A 447 0.84 -37.42 -0.29
N ASP A 448 0.33 -38.53 -0.80
CA ASP A 448 -0.15 -38.64 -2.19
C ASP A 448 -1.62 -38.23 -2.36
N MET A 449 -2.26 -37.71 -1.31
CA MET A 449 -3.67 -37.34 -1.31
C MET A 449 -3.84 -35.80 -1.32
N PRO A 450 -3.90 -35.14 -2.50
CA PRO A 450 -3.86 -33.68 -2.60
C PRO A 450 -5.05 -32.95 -1.97
N ASN A 451 -6.19 -33.63 -1.82
CA ASN A 451 -7.42 -33.06 -1.25
C ASN A 451 -7.71 -33.57 0.18
N ALA A 452 -6.83 -34.39 0.76
CA ALA A 452 -7.02 -34.88 2.12
C ALA A 452 -6.81 -33.74 3.12
N THR A 453 -7.66 -33.70 4.13
CA THR A 453 -7.46 -32.80 5.27
C THR A 453 -6.48 -33.44 6.23
N ILE A 454 -5.37 -32.76 6.52
CA ILE A 454 -4.39 -33.20 7.49
C ILE A 454 -4.99 -33.04 8.89
N PRO A 455 -4.84 -34.04 9.78
CA PRO A 455 -5.33 -33.99 11.16
C PRO A 455 -4.47 -33.05 12.03
N MET A 456 -4.38 -31.79 11.64
CA MET A 456 -3.68 -30.71 12.31
C MET A 456 -4.58 -29.47 12.26
N ALA A 457 -4.90 -28.93 13.44
CA ALA A 457 -5.80 -27.78 13.53
C ALA A 457 -5.18 -26.53 12.88
N VAL A 458 -5.98 -25.80 12.11
CA VAL A 458 -5.55 -24.57 11.41
C VAL A 458 -5.05 -23.47 12.35
N TRP A 459 -5.42 -23.54 13.63
CA TRP A 459 -5.03 -22.59 14.68
C TRP A 459 -3.52 -22.51 14.94
N TRP A 460 -2.76 -23.54 14.53
CA TRP A 460 -1.29 -23.50 14.53
C TRP A 460 -0.71 -22.38 13.64
N LEU A 461 -1.49 -21.85 12.69
CA LEU A 461 -1.10 -20.71 11.86
C LEU A 461 -1.30 -19.35 12.56
N ILE A 462 -2.02 -19.27 13.68
CA ILE A 462 -2.26 -17.97 14.35
C ILE A 462 -0.95 -17.23 14.71
N PRO A 463 0.08 -17.88 15.31
CA PRO A 463 1.29 -17.18 15.72
C PRO A 463 2.00 -16.44 14.58
N GLN A 464 2.14 -17.06 13.41
CA GLN A 464 2.76 -16.41 12.24
C GLN A 464 1.93 -15.19 11.79
N TYR A 465 0.60 -15.27 11.72
CA TYR A 465 -0.24 -14.13 11.35
C TYR A 465 -0.19 -12.99 12.37
N VAL A 466 -0.20 -13.31 13.67
CA VAL A 466 -0.16 -12.30 14.75
C VAL A 466 1.18 -11.58 14.78
N ILE A 467 2.30 -12.32 14.79
CA ILE A 467 3.64 -11.72 14.77
C ILE A 467 3.82 -10.88 13.52
N PHE A 468 3.30 -11.33 12.38
CA PHE A 468 3.34 -10.57 11.14
C PHE A 468 2.52 -9.27 11.21
N GLY A 469 1.34 -9.30 11.83
CA GLY A 469 0.56 -8.08 12.10
C GLY A 469 1.29 -7.10 13.01
N VAL A 470 1.92 -7.57 14.09
CA VAL A 470 2.76 -6.72 14.95
C VAL A 470 3.93 -6.14 14.16
N ALA A 471 4.63 -6.94 13.35
CA ALA A 471 5.71 -6.48 12.49
C ALA A 471 5.26 -5.33 11.57
N GLN A 472 4.05 -5.40 11.01
CA GLN A 472 3.48 -4.34 10.17
C GLN A 472 3.22 -3.04 10.95
N VAL A 473 2.78 -3.08 12.21
CA VAL A 473 2.60 -1.86 13.04
C VAL A 473 3.90 -1.06 13.16
N PHE A 474 5.03 -1.76 13.23
CA PHE A 474 6.35 -1.15 13.29
C PHE A 474 6.82 -0.72 11.89
N THR A 475 6.83 -1.62 10.91
CA THR A 475 7.41 -1.36 9.59
C THR A 475 6.55 -0.42 8.74
N MET A 476 5.24 -0.69 8.61
CA MET A 476 4.36 0.07 7.70
C MET A 476 4.20 1.51 8.18
N VAL A 477 3.89 1.70 9.47
CA VAL A 477 3.74 3.04 10.03
C VAL A 477 5.09 3.77 10.01
N GLY A 478 6.19 3.10 10.35
CA GLY A 478 7.53 3.68 10.30
C GLY A 478 7.95 4.11 8.89
N LEU A 479 7.65 3.30 7.87
CA LEU A 479 7.92 3.66 6.47
C LEU A 479 7.03 4.80 6.01
N GLN A 480 5.74 4.79 6.32
CA GLN A 480 4.83 5.87 5.95
C GLN A 480 5.28 7.21 6.55
N GLU A 481 5.62 7.23 7.84
CA GLU A 481 6.13 8.40 8.55
C GLU A 481 7.46 8.88 7.93
N PHE A 482 8.41 7.98 7.76
CA PHE A 482 9.73 8.28 7.18
C PHE A 482 9.64 8.87 5.77
N PHE A 483 8.89 8.23 4.86
CA PHE A 483 8.78 8.71 3.48
C PHE A 483 7.91 9.97 3.36
N TYR A 484 7.06 10.26 4.33
CA TYR A 484 6.26 11.49 4.35
C TYR A 484 7.06 12.69 4.89
N ASP A 485 7.84 12.50 5.96
CA ASP A 485 8.55 13.58 6.63
C ASP A 485 9.90 13.91 5.98
N GLU A 486 10.56 12.93 5.35
CA GLU A 486 11.87 13.15 4.74
C GLU A 486 11.81 13.74 3.33
N VAL A 487 10.62 13.77 2.72
CA VAL A 487 10.40 14.49 1.45
C VAL A 487 9.99 15.95 1.69
N PRO A 488 10.33 16.87 0.76
CA PRO A 488 9.85 18.25 0.80
C PRO A 488 8.32 18.34 0.89
N ASN A 489 7.80 19.41 1.49
CA ASN A 489 6.35 19.60 1.74
C ASN A 489 5.50 19.45 0.48
N GLU A 490 6.02 19.89 -0.67
CA GLU A 490 5.35 19.87 -1.98
C GLU A 490 5.31 18.46 -2.61
N LEU A 491 6.06 17.49 -2.05
CA LEU A 491 6.25 16.14 -2.57
C LEU A 491 5.73 15.04 -1.64
N ARG A 492 4.96 15.40 -0.61
CA ARG A 492 4.41 14.44 0.35
C ARG A 492 3.59 13.32 -0.30
N SER A 493 2.78 13.64 -1.32
CA SER A 493 2.07 12.62 -2.13
C SER A 493 3.04 11.66 -2.84
N VAL A 494 4.19 12.17 -3.27
CA VAL A 494 5.25 11.38 -3.93
C VAL A 494 5.95 10.48 -2.93
N GLY A 495 6.26 10.98 -1.74
CA GLY A 495 6.80 10.19 -0.64
C GLY A 495 5.93 8.99 -0.31
N LEU A 496 4.61 9.20 -0.18
CA LEU A 496 3.65 8.10 0.05
C LEU A 496 3.60 7.11 -1.12
N SER A 497 3.64 7.59 -2.36
CA SER A 497 3.69 6.71 -3.54
C SER A 497 5.02 5.95 -3.67
N LEU A 498 6.15 6.54 -3.25
CA LEU A 498 7.46 5.87 -3.16
C LEU A 498 7.47 4.78 -2.09
N TYR A 499 6.78 5.00 -0.97
CA TYR A 499 6.55 3.96 0.02
C TYR A 499 5.72 2.80 -0.55
N LEU A 500 4.59 3.10 -1.22
CA LEU A 500 3.75 2.07 -1.84
C LEU A 500 4.51 1.26 -2.90
N SER A 501 5.43 1.90 -3.64
CA SER A 501 6.25 1.22 -4.65
C SER A 501 7.19 0.17 -4.07
N ILE A 502 7.55 0.23 -2.77
CA ILE A 502 8.31 -0.84 -2.08
C ILE A 502 7.52 -2.15 -2.19
N PHE A 503 6.21 -2.13 -1.91
CA PHE A 503 5.36 -3.31 -2.01
C PHE A 503 5.06 -3.70 -3.45
N GLY A 504 4.96 -2.71 -4.34
CA GLY A 504 4.88 -2.92 -5.77
C GLY A 504 6.02 -3.78 -6.30
N VAL A 505 7.25 -3.29 -6.13
CA VAL A 505 8.48 -3.96 -6.59
C VAL A 505 8.74 -5.24 -5.82
N GLY A 506 8.53 -5.26 -4.49
CA GLY A 506 8.69 -6.47 -3.69
C GLY A 506 7.78 -7.62 -4.11
N SER A 507 6.55 -7.32 -4.55
CA SER A 507 5.63 -8.36 -5.06
C SER A 507 6.08 -8.91 -6.41
N PHE A 508 6.58 -8.06 -7.31
CA PHE A 508 7.21 -8.55 -8.55
C PHE A 508 8.46 -9.40 -8.27
N LEU A 509 9.27 -9.02 -7.28
CA LEU A 509 10.43 -9.79 -6.87
C LEU A 509 10.02 -11.14 -6.24
N SER A 510 8.91 -11.18 -5.50
CA SER A 510 8.31 -12.43 -5.01
C SER A 510 7.86 -13.33 -6.16
N SER A 511 7.15 -12.80 -7.17
CA SER A 511 6.81 -13.55 -8.39
C SER A 511 8.03 -14.10 -9.11
N PHE A 512 9.08 -13.28 -9.25
CA PHE A 512 10.33 -13.67 -9.87
C PHE A 512 11.00 -14.81 -9.09
N LEU A 513 11.08 -14.70 -7.76
CA LEU A 513 11.65 -15.73 -6.89
C LEU A 513 10.90 -17.06 -7.03
N ILE A 514 9.56 -17.02 -7.00
CA ILE A 514 8.70 -18.20 -7.22
C ILE A 514 8.98 -18.80 -8.60
N SER A 515 9.15 -17.98 -9.65
CA SER A 515 9.43 -18.46 -11.01
C SER A 515 10.75 -19.21 -11.11
N VAL A 516 11.81 -18.61 -10.56
CA VAL A 516 13.16 -19.20 -10.56
C VAL A 516 13.16 -20.51 -9.78
N ILE A 517 12.59 -20.53 -8.57
CA ILE A 517 12.54 -21.73 -7.74
C ILE A 517 11.69 -22.82 -8.40
N ASN A 518 10.51 -22.49 -8.93
CA ASN A 518 9.64 -23.46 -9.58
C ASN A 518 10.33 -24.12 -10.79
N LYS A 519 11.05 -23.32 -11.60
CA LYS A 519 11.78 -23.82 -12.77
C LYS A 519 13.01 -24.66 -12.38
N THR A 520 13.71 -24.27 -11.32
CA THR A 520 14.95 -24.96 -10.90
C THR A 520 14.69 -26.24 -10.10
N THR A 521 13.60 -26.29 -9.34
CA THR A 521 13.26 -27.45 -8.48
C THR A 521 12.32 -28.44 -9.14
N GLY A 522 11.54 -28.02 -10.15
CA GLY A 522 10.63 -28.89 -10.90
C GLY A 522 11.20 -29.51 -12.17
N GLY A 523 12.52 -29.45 -12.39
CA GLY A 523 13.19 -30.05 -13.55
C GLY A 523 13.35 -31.58 -13.43
N ASP A 524 13.47 -32.27 -14.56
CA ASP A 524 13.85 -33.70 -14.66
C ASP A 524 12.99 -34.69 -13.84
N GLY A 525 11.68 -34.45 -13.76
CA GLY A 525 10.73 -35.34 -13.08
C GLY A 525 10.74 -35.22 -11.55
N GLN A 526 11.44 -34.23 -10.99
CA GLN A 526 11.44 -33.93 -9.55
C GLN A 526 10.23 -33.08 -9.13
N THR A 527 9.84 -33.19 -7.86
CA THR A 527 8.75 -32.40 -7.27
C THR A 527 9.23 -30.98 -6.96
N SER A 528 8.62 -29.99 -7.62
CA SER A 528 8.84 -28.57 -7.32
C SER A 528 8.49 -28.25 -5.87
N TRP A 529 9.18 -27.27 -5.27
CA TRP A 529 8.82 -26.72 -3.95
C TRP A 529 7.38 -26.20 -3.90
N PHE A 530 6.80 -25.86 -5.05
CA PHE A 530 5.44 -25.36 -5.19
C PHE A 530 4.51 -26.34 -5.91
N ASN A 531 4.71 -27.65 -5.71
CA ASN A 531 3.83 -28.69 -6.23
C ASN A 531 2.36 -28.40 -5.91
N ASP A 532 1.47 -28.69 -6.86
CA ASP A 532 0.01 -28.50 -6.70
C ASP A 532 -0.56 -29.39 -5.59
N ASN A 533 0.05 -30.57 -5.37
CA ASN A 533 -0.15 -31.33 -4.15
C ASN A 533 0.71 -30.72 -3.04
N LEU A 534 0.08 -29.93 -2.17
CA LEU A 534 0.78 -29.28 -1.07
C LEU A 534 1.45 -30.25 -0.10
N ASN A 535 0.99 -31.50 -0.02
CA ASN A 535 1.58 -32.51 0.86
C ASN A 535 2.90 -33.07 0.30
N GLN A 536 3.17 -32.87 -0.99
CA GLN A 536 4.44 -33.14 -1.67
C GLN A 536 5.24 -31.86 -1.95
N ALA A 537 4.65 -30.69 -1.70
CA ALA A 537 5.31 -29.40 -1.83
C ALA A 537 6.22 -29.15 -0.62
N HIS A 538 7.24 -28.31 -0.80
CA HIS A 538 8.20 -27.95 0.23
C HIS A 538 8.17 -26.45 0.50
N LEU A 539 7.02 -25.97 1.01
CA LEU A 539 6.87 -24.58 1.43
C LEU A 539 7.75 -24.25 2.65
N ASP A 540 8.14 -25.26 3.44
CA ASP A 540 9.08 -25.11 4.54
C ASP A 540 10.46 -24.64 4.05
N TYR A 541 10.98 -25.23 2.96
CA TYR A 541 12.22 -24.78 2.32
C TYR A 541 12.10 -23.35 1.82
N PHE A 542 10.96 -23.01 1.21
CA PHE A 542 10.71 -21.65 0.76
C PHE A 542 10.65 -20.65 1.91
N TYR A 543 9.98 -20.98 3.02
CA TYR A 543 9.90 -20.11 4.20
C TYR A 543 11.26 -19.96 4.90
N TRP A 544 12.08 -21.01 4.97
CA TRP A 544 13.46 -20.91 5.45
C TRP A 544 14.32 -20.02 4.56
N LEU A 545 14.18 -20.12 3.23
CA LEU A 545 14.84 -19.23 2.29
C LEU A 545 14.42 -17.77 2.51
N LEU A 546 13.12 -17.51 2.70
CA LEU A 546 12.63 -16.17 2.99
C LEU A 546 13.14 -15.63 4.34
N ALA A 547 13.26 -16.47 5.37
CA ALA A 547 13.86 -16.09 6.65
C ALA A 547 15.35 -15.72 6.50
N GLY A 548 16.10 -16.51 5.72
CA GLY A 548 17.50 -16.23 5.39
C GLY A 548 17.67 -14.93 4.60
N LEU A 549 16.90 -14.76 3.51
CA LEU A 549 16.91 -13.55 2.71
C LEU A 549 16.53 -12.32 3.54
N SER A 550 15.55 -12.45 4.44
CA SER A 550 15.14 -11.38 5.36
C SER A 550 16.22 -11.01 6.36
N THR A 551 17.03 -11.96 6.80
CA THR A 551 18.20 -11.70 7.66
C THR A 551 19.27 -10.89 6.91
N VAL A 552 19.53 -11.21 5.64
CA VAL A 552 20.44 -10.44 4.77
C VAL A 552 19.87 -9.04 4.49
N GLY A 553 18.57 -8.97 4.17
CA GLY A 553 17.85 -7.70 3.95
C GLY A 553 17.89 -6.80 5.17
N PHE A 554 17.64 -7.35 6.36
CA PHE A 554 17.75 -6.64 7.63
C PHE A 554 19.18 -6.16 7.91
N SER A 555 20.19 -6.97 7.62
CA SER A 555 21.59 -6.57 7.77
C SER A 555 21.96 -5.40 6.84
N THR A 556 21.47 -5.44 5.59
CA THR A 556 21.62 -4.35 4.62
C THR A 556 20.89 -3.10 5.08
N TYR A 557 19.68 -3.26 5.61
CA TYR A 557 18.91 -2.18 6.20
C TYR A 557 19.65 -1.50 7.35
N LEU A 558 20.25 -2.27 8.27
CA LEU A 558 21.02 -1.71 9.38
C LEU A 558 22.22 -0.90 8.89
N TYR A 559 22.91 -1.35 7.83
CA TYR A 559 24.00 -0.60 7.22
C TYR A 559 23.52 0.73 6.60
N SER A 560 22.44 0.69 5.82
CA SER A 560 21.82 1.88 5.23
C SER A 560 21.31 2.84 6.30
N ALA A 561 20.66 2.34 7.35
CA ALA A 561 20.10 3.12 8.45
C ALA A 561 21.18 3.81 9.28
N ARG A 562 22.31 3.14 9.55
CA ARG A 562 23.48 3.76 10.22
C ARG A 562 24.10 4.88 9.39
N SER A 563 24.08 4.73 8.07
CA SER A 563 24.65 5.71 7.15
C SER A 563 23.69 6.84 6.81
N TYR A 564 22.40 6.73 7.18
CA TYR A 564 21.36 7.70 6.87
C TYR A 564 21.46 8.92 7.78
N ILE A 565 21.32 10.11 7.20
CA ILE A 565 21.34 11.39 7.92
C ILE A 565 19.97 12.01 7.70
N TYR A 566 19.23 12.20 8.80
CA TYR A 566 17.91 12.84 8.80
C TYR A 566 17.98 14.28 8.26
N ASN A 567 16.94 14.70 7.56
CA ASN A 567 16.82 16.09 7.14
C ASN A 567 16.67 17.02 8.35
N SER A 568 17.39 18.14 8.34
CA SER A 568 17.51 19.09 9.48
C SER A 568 16.20 19.78 9.86
N THR A 569 15.20 19.75 8.99
CA THR A 569 13.83 20.21 9.26
C THR A 569 12.98 19.21 10.07
N SER A 570 13.34 17.93 10.10
CA SER A 570 12.62 16.87 10.84
C SER A 570 13.01 16.77 12.32
N THR A 571 14.00 17.56 12.79
CA THR A 571 14.50 17.56 14.18
C THR A 571 13.92 18.66 15.07
N ALA A 572 12.87 19.37 14.63
CA ALA A 572 12.22 20.44 15.41
C ALA A 572 11.01 19.93 16.19
#